data_AF-A0A1I3CW21-F1
#
_entry.id   AF-A0A1I3CW21-F1
#
_cell.length_a   1.000
_cell.length_b   1.000
_cell.length_c   1.000
_cell.angle_alpha   90.00
_cell.angle_beta   90.00
_cell.angle_gamma   90.00
#
_symmetry.space_group_name_H-M   'P 1'
#
loop_
_entity.id
_entity.type
_entity.pdbx_description
1 polymer ?
#
loop_
_entity_poly.entity_id
_entity_poly.type
_entity_poly.pdbx_seq_one_letter_code
_entity_poly.pdbx_strand_id
1 'polypeptide(L)'
;MSGNKLNQKGYLLMESIFSWLLIQACICLYIPLMSHLLVIVQQEKEAVELQRVVYEQVMMIKEEGRVDSTWQTAGMTFVIKERNENAYKGIVVYGDKKEAAIQLQSFQINQ
;
A
#
# COMPACT_ATOMS: atom_id res chain seq x y z
N MET A 1 29.18 -58.49 -6.49
CA MET A 1 29.28 -57.05 -6.82
C MET A 1 27.92 -56.30 -6.88
N SER A 2 26.84 -56.81 -6.27
CA SER A 2 25.50 -56.19 -6.39
C SER A 2 25.09 -55.28 -5.21
N GLY A 3 25.70 -55.45 -4.03
CA GLY A 3 25.33 -54.70 -2.82
C GLY A 3 25.70 -53.20 -2.85
N ASN A 4 26.86 -52.83 -3.44
CA ASN A 4 27.31 -51.44 -3.49
C ASN A 4 26.45 -50.54 -4.39
N LYS A 5 25.95 -51.07 -5.53
CA LYS A 5 25.11 -50.29 -6.46
C LYS A 5 23.70 -50.02 -5.90
N LEU A 6 23.16 -50.92 -5.08
CA LEU A 6 21.85 -50.74 -4.45
C LEU A 6 21.90 -49.65 -3.38
N ASN A 7 22.96 -49.66 -2.54
CA ASN A 7 23.20 -48.63 -1.53
C ASN A 7 23.39 -47.24 -2.14
N GLN A 8 24.10 -47.14 -3.27
CA GLN A 8 24.33 -45.88 -3.96
C GLN A 8 23.05 -45.27 -4.55
N LYS A 9 22.15 -46.11 -5.10
CA LYS A 9 20.85 -45.67 -5.60
C LYS A 9 19.91 -45.23 -4.48
N GLY A 10 19.89 -45.97 -3.36
CA GLY A 10 19.09 -45.61 -2.17
C GLY A 10 19.56 -44.30 -1.53
N TYR A 11 20.88 -44.08 -1.46
CA TYR A 11 21.46 -42.83 -0.98
C TYR A 11 21.06 -41.64 -1.86
N LEU A 12 21.16 -41.78 -3.18
CA LEU A 12 20.79 -40.73 -4.13
C LEU A 12 19.28 -40.39 -4.07
N LEU A 13 18.45 -41.38 -3.78
CA LEU A 13 17.01 -41.20 -3.61
C LEU A 13 16.68 -40.45 -2.31
N MET A 14 17.36 -40.77 -1.21
CA MET A 14 17.24 -40.04 0.05
C MET A 14 17.72 -38.59 -0.06
N GLU A 15 18.84 -38.36 -0.75
CA GLU A 15 19.37 -37.02 -1.01
C GLU A 15 18.37 -36.19 -1.83
N SER A 16 17.77 -36.80 -2.87
CA SER A 16 16.75 -36.14 -3.70
C SER A 16 15.49 -35.77 -2.89
N ILE A 17 15.04 -36.66 -1.99
CA ILE A 17 13.91 -36.38 -1.09
C ILE A 17 14.25 -35.23 -0.14
N PHE A 18 15.47 -35.23 0.41
CA PHE A 18 15.90 -34.17 1.31
C PHE A 18 15.99 -32.82 0.61
N SER A 19 16.55 -32.77 -0.60
CA SER A 19 16.56 -31.56 -1.43
C SER A 19 15.15 -31.08 -1.77
N TRP A 20 14.24 -31.99 -2.07
CA TRP A 20 12.83 -31.65 -2.33
C TRP A 20 12.16 -31.03 -1.11
N LEU A 21 12.35 -31.61 0.08
CA LEU A 21 11.81 -31.07 1.33
C LEU A 21 12.35 -29.69 1.65
N LEU A 22 13.65 -29.46 1.41
CA LEU A 22 14.26 -28.14 1.59
C LEU A 22 13.66 -27.11 0.64
N ILE A 23 13.51 -27.45 -0.65
CA ILE A 23 12.90 -26.56 -1.64
C ILE A 23 11.46 -26.22 -1.23
N GLN A 24 10.68 -27.22 -0.80
CA GLN A 24 9.30 -27.03 -0.39
C GLN A 24 9.19 -26.15 0.86
N ALA A 25 10.07 -26.34 1.85
CA ALA A 25 10.16 -25.47 3.02
C ALA A 25 10.51 -24.03 2.63
N CYS A 26 11.47 -23.84 1.73
CA CYS A 26 11.83 -22.51 1.22
C CYS A 26 10.63 -21.84 0.55
N ILE A 27 9.91 -22.54 -0.32
CA ILE A 27 8.72 -22.00 -1.00
C ILE A 27 7.64 -21.63 0.01
N CYS A 28 7.35 -22.51 0.97
CA CYS A 28 6.36 -22.25 2.02
C CYS A 28 6.68 -21.04 2.89
N LEU A 29 7.96 -20.69 3.07
CA LEU A 29 8.37 -19.50 3.82
C LEU A 29 8.43 -18.25 2.94
N TYR A 30 8.91 -18.38 1.71
CA TYR A 30 9.17 -17.23 0.84
C TYR A 30 7.88 -16.63 0.26
N ILE A 31 6.91 -17.47 -0.11
CA ILE A 31 5.62 -17.00 -0.63
C ILE A 31 4.88 -16.08 0.37
N PRO A 32 4.63 -16.48 1.64
CA PRO A 32 3.94 -15.61 2.57
C PRO A 32 4.74 -14.35 2.88
N LEU A 33 6.07 -14.44 2.98
CA LEU A 33 6.94 -13.27 3.17
C LEU A 33 6.78 -12.25 2.04
N MET A 34 6.87 -12.69 0.78
CA MET A 34 6.72 -11.82 -0.38
C MET A 34 5.32 -11.22 -0.47
N SER A 35 4.28 -12.00 -0.17
CA SER A 35 2.91 -11.49 -0.13
C SER A 35 2.72 -10.40 0.92
N HIS A 36 3.31 -10.57 2.11
CA HIS A 36 3.26 -9.58 3.18
C HIS A 36 3.98 -8.29 2.80
N LEU A 37 5.16 -8.39 2.19
CA LEU A 37 5.90 -7.22 1.69
C LEU A 37 5.10 -6.46 0.62
N LEU A 38 4.45 -7.17 -0.31
CA LEU A 38 3.59 -6.54 -1.33
C LEU A 38 2.42 -5.78 -0.70
N VAL A 39 1.79 -6.34 0.34
CA VAL A 39 0.71 -5.66 1.08
C VAL A 39 1.22 -4.39 1.76
N ILE A 40 2.40 -4.44 2.42
CA ILE A 40 3.01 -3.25 3.03
C ILE A 40 3.27 -2.18 1.98
N VAL A 41 3.90 -2.54 0.86
CA VAL A 41 4.21 -1.59 -0.22
C VAL A 41 2.95 -0.95 -0.77
N GLN A 42 1.86 -1.73 -0.91
CA GLN A 42 0.58 -1.18 -1.36
C GLN A 42 -0.02 -0.19 -0.34
N GLN A 43 0.07 -0.48 0.96
CA GLN A 43 -0.41 0.41 2.02
C GLN A 43 0.40 1.72 2.12
N GLU A 44 1.70 1.64 1.90
CA GLU A 44 2.60 2.81 1.84
C GLU A 44 2.32 3.64 0.59
N LYS A 45 2.13 3.00 -0.57
CA LYS A 45 1.75 3.68 -1.81
C LYS A 45 0.43 4.46 -1.65
N GLU A 46 -0.57 3.85 -1.02
CA GLU A 46 -1.86 4.52 -0.74
C GLU A 46 -1.66 5.75 0.17
N ALA A 47 -0.79 5.65 1.20
CA ALA A 47 -0.51 6.77 2.10
C ALA A 47 0.19 7.93 1.38
N VAL A 48 1.12 7.64 0.48
CA VAL A 48 1.83 8.65 -0.32
C VAL A 48 0.87 9.33 -1.32
N GLU A 49 0.04 8.55 -2.02
CA GLU A 49 -0.96 9.11 -2.94
C GLU A 49 -1.99 9.96 -2.19
N LEU A 50 -2.45 9.52 -1.00
CA LEU A 50 -3.35 10.33 -0.15
C LEU A 50 -2.74 11.70 0.18
N GLN A 51 -1.47 11.74 0.61
CA GLN A 51 -0.77 13.00 0.89
C GLN A 51 -0.59 13.86 -0.36
N ARG A 52 -0.31 13.24 -1.51
CA ARG A 52 -0.20 13.94 -2.79
C ARG A 52 -1.52 14.60 -3.18
N VAL A 53 -2.64 13.86 -3.13
CA VAL A 53 -3.97 14.40 -3.43
C VAL A 53 -4.31 15.56 -2.51
N VAL A 54 -4.02 15.42 -1.22
CA VAL A 54 -4.20 16.50 -0.25
C VAL A 54 -3.39 17.75 -0.63
N TYR A 55 -2.11 17.59 -1.00
CA TYR A 55 -1.27 18.71 -1.44
C TYR A 55 -1.80 19.37 -2.72
N GLU A 56 -2.20 18.57 -3.71
CA GLU A 56 -2.77 19.06 -4.98
C GLU A 56 -4.07 19.84 -4.74
N GLN A 57 -4.95 19.35 -3.86
CA GLN A 57 -6.20 20.06 -3.51
C GLN A 57 -5.94 21.36 -2.74
N VAL A 58 -4.94 21.39 -1.84
CA VAL A 58 -4.53 22.63 -1.16
C VAL A 58 -3.99 23.65 -2.15
N MET A 59 -3.20 23.21 -3.14
CA MET A 59 -2.72 24.05 -4.25
C MET A 59 -3.88 24.61 -5.07
N MET A 60 -4.84 23.77 -5.48
CA MET A 60 -6.01 24.19 -6.25
C MET A 60 -6.90 25.19 -5.50
N ILE A 61 -7.10 25.02 -4.19
CA ILE A 61 -7.80 26.02 -3.38
C ILE A 61 -7.06 27.36 -3.41
N LYS A 62 -5.73 27.33 -3.26
CA LYS A 62 -4.92 28.55 -3.18
C LYS A 62 -4.90 29.31 -4.50
N GLU A 63 -4.86 28.62 -5.62
CA GLU A 63 -4.72 29.22 -6.96
C GLU A 63 -6.08 29.54 -7.61
N GLU A 64 -7.06 28.66 -7.49
CA GLU A 64 -8.35 28.76 -8.21
C GLU A 64 -9.55 28.97 -7.28
N GLY A 65 -9.38 28.82 -5.96
CA GLY A 65 -10.48 28.90 -4.99
C GLY A 65 -11.49 27.75 -5.12
N ARG A 66 -11.12 26.66 -5.80
CA ARG A 66 -11.98 25.51 -6.10
C ARG A 66 -11.53 24.27 -5.33
N VAL A 67 -12.51 23.42 -5.00
CA VAL A 67 -12.31 22.09 -4.43
C VAL A 67 -13.03 21.11 -5.31
N ASP A 68 -12.31 20.13 -5.84
CA ASP A 68 -12.95 19.03 -6.55
C ASP A 68 -13.54 18.06 -5.53
N SER A 69 -14.78 17.62 -5.77
CA SER A 69 -15.48 16.70 -4.87
C SER A 69 -14.94 15.27 -4.92
N THR A 70 -14.29 14.91 -6.03
CA THR A 70 -13.71 13.58 -6.26
C THR A 70 -12.43 13.70 -7.07
N TRP A 71 -11.41 12.93 -6.69
CA TRP A 71 -10.12 12.90 -7.38
C TRP A 71 -9.72 11.47 -7.71
N GLN A 72 -9.38 11.20 -8.97
CA GLN A 72 -8.91 9.88 -9.40
C GLN A 72 -7.43 9.93 -9.73
N THR A 73 -6.62 9.13 -9.02
CA THR A 73 -5.20 8.94 -9.32
C THR A 73 -4.84 7.47 -9.20
N ALA A 74 -4.00 6.99 -10.12
CA ALA A 74 -3.43 5.62 -10.12
C ALA A 74 -4.46 4.47 -9.95
N GLY A 75 -5.69 4.65 -10.43
CA GLY A 75 -6.79 3.67 -10.30
C GLY A 75 -7.51 3.69 -8.95
N MET A 76 -7.19 4.64 -8.06
CA MET A 76 -7.83 4.87 -6.78
C MET A 76 -8.74 6.11 -6.86
N THR A 77 -9.90 6.06 -6.22
CA THR A 77 -10.84 7.19 -6.16
C THR A 77 -10.83 7.75 -4.74
N PHE A 78 -10.54 9.04 -4.62
CA PHE A 78 -10.56 9.77 -3.36
C PHE A 78 -11.78 10.70 -3.34
N VAL A 79 -12.50 10.70 -2.22
CA VAL A 79 -13.64 11.61 -2.00
C VAL A 79 -13.18 12.76 -1.13
N ILE A 80 -13.40 13.98 -1.59
CA ILE A 80 -12.92 15.18 -0.93
C ILE A 80 -14.13 15.93 -0.40
N LYS A 81 -14.19 16.15 0.92
CA LYS A 81 -15.23 16.95 1.55
C LYS A 81 -14.63 18.20 2.15
N GLU A 82 -15.21 19.34 1.81
CA GLU A 82 -14.93 20.57 2.54
C GLU A 82 -15.48 20.45 3.97
N ARG A 83 -14.65 20.76 4.96
CA ARG A 83 -15.08 20.96 6.34
C ARG A 83 -15.05 22.46 6.62
N ASN A 84 -16.23 23.04 6.81
CA ASN A 84 -16.40 24.41 7.28
C ASN A 84 -16.85 24.36 8.74
N GLU A 85 -15.91 24.46 9.68
CA GLU A 85 -16.21 24.58 11.11
C GLU A 85 -15.64 25.90 11.63
N ASN A 86 -16.51 26.74 12.21
CA ASN A 86 -16.16 27.93 13.01
C ASN A 86 -15.04 28.82 12.42
N ALA A 87 -15.31 29.43 11.25
CA ALA A 87 -14.43 30.39 10.58
C ALA A 87 -13.14 29.85 9.96
N TYR A 88 -12.92 28.53 9.96
CA TYR A 88 -11.80 27.88 9.27
C TYR A 88 -12.31 26.96 8.16
N LYS A 89 -11.86 27.19 6.93
CA LYS A 89 -12.09 26.29 5.80
C LYS A 89 -11.03 25.19 5.81
N GLY A 90 -11.42 23.93 5.81
CA GLY A 90 -10.51 22.77 5.74
C GLY A 90 -10.97 21.75 4.71
N ILE A 91 -10.11 20.79 4.40
CA ILE A 91 -10.43 19.66 3.52
C ILE A 91 -10.21 18.36 4.28
N VAL A 92 -11.16 17.42 4.14
CA VAL A 92 -10.96 16.02 4.51
C VAL A 92 -10.97 15.20 3.23
N VAL A 93 -9.88 14.49 2.97
CA VAL A 93 -9.74 13.54 1.87
C VAL A 93 -9.95 12.14 2.43
N TYR A 94 -10.99 11.48 1.96
CA TYR A 94 -11.33 10.10 2.28
C TYR A 94 -10.75 9.18 1.20
N GLY A 95 -9.81 8.32 1.59
CA GLY A 95 -9.43 7.12 0.84
C GLY A 95 -10.26 5.92 1.29
N ASP A 96 -9.99 4.76 0.68
CA ASP A 96 -10.79 3.53 0.86
C ASP A 96 -10.76 3.00 2.31
N LYS A 97 -9.63 3.19 3.03
CA LYS A 97 -9.47 2.78 4.44
C LYS A 97 -8.78 3.81 5.34
N LYS A 98 -8.36 4.95 4.79
CA LYS A 98 -7.59 5.98 5.51
C LYS A 98 -8.18 7.36 5.21
N GLU A 99 -8.21 8.20 6.23
CA GLU A 99 -8.67 9.58 6.13
C GLU A 99 -7.50 10.53 6.42
N ALA A 100 -7.34 11.56 5.59
CA ALA A 100 -6.43 12.67 5.86
C ALA A 100 -7.24 13.96 5.94
N ALA A 101 -7.17 14.63 7.10
CA ALA A 101 -7.79 15.93 7.32
C ALA A 101 -6.70 17.00 7.39
N ILE A 102 -6.86 18.07 6.63
CA ILE A 102 -6.04 19.28 6.75
C ILE A 102 -6.96 20.47 7.00
N GLN A 103 -6.63 21.21 8.06
CA GLN A 103 -7.21 22.53 8.32
C GLN A 103 -6.33 23.58 7.65
N LEU A 104 -6.91 24.39 6.75
CA LEU A 104 -6.18 25.52 6.17
C LEU A 104 -6.25 26.68 7.16
N GLN A 105 -5.14 26.91 7.86
CA GLN A 105 -5.01 28.00 8.85
C GLN A 105 -5.17 29.41 8.23
N SER A 106 -5.13 29.56 6.90
CA SER A 106 -5.08 30.85 6.22
C SER A 106 -6.41 31.38 5.70
N PHE A 107 -7.52 30.66 5.82
CA PHE A 107 -8.84 31.21 5.47
C PHE A 107 -9.47 31.86 6.69
N GLN A 108 -9.04 33.07 7.03
CA GLN A 108 -9.93 33.97 7.77
C GLN A 108 -11.05 34.38 6.82
N ILE A 109 -12.27 33.95 7.12
CA ILE A 109 -13.46 34.59 6.56
C ILE A 109 -13.47 35.98 7.17
N ASN A 110 -12.98 36.98 6.43
CA ASN A 110 -13.31 38.38 6.72
C ASN A 110 -14.83 38.50 6.55
N GLN A 111 -15.54 38.49 7.67
CA GLN A 111 -16.87 39.09 7.77
C GLN A 111 -16.70 40.54 8.22
#